data_AF-A0A3A5Z4E6-F1
#
_entry.id   AF-A0A3A5Z4E6-F1
#
_cell.length_a   1.000
_cell.length_b   1.000
_cell.length_c   1.000
_cell.angle_alpha   90.00
_cell.angle_beta   90.00
_cell.angle_gamma   90.00
#
_symmetry.space_group_name_H-M   'P 1'
#
loop_
_entity.id
_entity.type
_entity.pdbx_description
1 polymer ?
#
loop_
_entity_poly.entity_id
_entity_poly.type
_entity_poly.pdbx_seq_one_letter_code
_entity_poly.pdbx_strand_id
1 'polypeptide(L)'
;MAFFKRVQKKVNDLWYPQSVTWGKAVTTREVADELSVLSTVTRGDTYAVMENLGRVLSNFMGQGRTVKINGVGTFYYTATSTKRGVSTAAEVSASLINGVRVRFLPEVERNSGRQVITRSMVNTKIVWEEWGKLPSSDSGNQGGSNQGGNDGDQGENPLG
;
A
#
# COMPACT_ATOMS: atom_id res chain seq x y z
N MET A 1 -10.62 -7.16 7.90
CA MET A 1 -10.13 -8.30 7.10
C MET A 1 -9.27 -7.77 5.98
N ALA A 2 -8.20 -8.47 5.59
CA ALA A 2 -7.58 -8.29 4.28
C ALA A 2 -7.81 -9.54 3.43
N PHE A 3 -7.82 -9.39 2.12
CA PHE A 3 -8.10 -10.48 1.21
C PHE A 3 -6.89 -10.81 0.34
N PHE A 4 -6.73 -12.08 -0.03
CA PHE A 4 -5.75 -12.49 -1.02
C PHE A 4 -6.38 -13.42 -2.06
N LYS A 5 -5.79 -13.45 -3.26
CA LYS A 5 -6.08 -14.45 -4.29
C LYS A 5 -4.80 -15.22 -4.63
N ARG A 6 -4.95 -16.47 -5.05
CA ARG A 6 -3.81 -17.28 -5.51
C ARG A 6 -3.48 -16.91 -6.96
N VAL A 7 -2.23 -16.58 -7.23
CA VAL A 7 -1.74 -16.23 -8.58
C VAL A 7 -0.48 -17.01 -8.87
N GLN A 8 -0.45 -17.71 -10.00
CA GLN A 8 0.75 -18.38 -10.49
C GLN A 8 1.68 -17.35 -11.14
N LYS A 9 2.94 -17.29 -10.71
CA LYS A 9 3.94 -16.42 -11.33
C LYS A 9 4.64 -17.17 -12.46
N LYS A 10 4.56 -16.62 -13.67
CA LYS A 10 5.21 -17.16 -14.89
C LYS A 10 6.74 -17.26 -14.82
N VAL A 11 7.38 -16.64 -13.83
CA VAL A 11 8.85 -16.65 -13.69
C VAL A 11 9.38 -17.98 -13.16
N ASN A 12 8.57 -18.72 -12.41
CA ASN A 12 8.96 -19.97 -11.77
C ASN A 12 7.83 -20.99 -11.65
N ASP A 13 6.68 -20.69 -12.27
CA ASP A 13 5.45 -21.49 -12.23
C ASP A 13 4.93 -21.80 -10.82
N LEU A 14 5.37 -21.05 -9.80
CA LEU A 14 4.92 -21.21 -8.43
C LEU A 14 3.70 -20.33 -8.12
N TRP A 15 2.87 -20.81 -7.20
CA TRP A 15 1.67 -20.11 -6.73
C TRP A 15 1.99 -19.22 -5.53
N TYR A 16 1.52 -17.97 -5.59
CA TYR A 16 1.71 -16.99 -4.53
C TYR A 16 0.38 -16.41 -4.07
N PRO A 17 0.22 -16.14 -2.76
CA PRO A 17 -0.87 -15.30 -2.28
C PRO A 17 -0.59 -13.86 -2.70
N GLN A 18 -1.51 -13.25 -3.45
CA GLN A 18 -1.47 -11.86 -3.82
C GLN A 18 -2.59 -11.10 -3.11
N SER A 19 -2.23 -10.06 -2.36
CA SER A 19 -3.20 -9.19 -1.70
C SER A 19 -4.17 -8.57 -2.70
N VAL A 20 -5.45 -8.56 -2.33
CA VAL A 20 -6.54 -7.93 -3.07
C VAL A 20 -7.10 -6.84 -2.18
N THR A 21 -7.12 -5.61 -2.69
CA THR A 21 -7.91 -4.54 -2.11
C THR A 21 -9.38 -4.78 -2.45
N TRP A 22 -10.21 -4.89 -1.42
CA TRP A 22 -11.64 -5.14 -1.58
C TRP A 22 -12.45 -3.88 -1.31
N GLY A 23 -13.53 -3.69 -2.07
CA GLY A 23 -14.43 -2.54 -1.95
C GLY A 23 -14.09 -1.39 -2.89
N LYS A 24 -14.94 -0.36 -2.86
CA LYS A 24 -14.68 0.90 -3.57
C LYS A 24 -13.56 1.66 -2.87
N ALA A 25 -12.79 2.42 -3.64
CA ALA A 25 -11.79 3.31 -3.08
C ALA A 25 -12.47 4.35 -2.18
N VAL A 26 -11.97 4.50 -0.95
CA VAL A 26 -12.44 5.51 -0.01
C VAL A 26 -12.02 6.89 -0.52
N THR A 27 -12.99 7.80 -0.59
CA THR A 27 -12.84 9.16 -1.10
C THR A 27 -12.50 10.15 0.01
N THR A 28 -11.99 11.33 -0.36
CA THR A 28 -11.72 12.43 0.59
C THR A 28 -12.95 12.80 1.42
N ARG A 29 -14.15 12.70 0.84
CA ARG A 29 -15.41 13.01 1.54
C ARG A 29 -15.68 12.02 2.66
N GLU A 30 -15.53 10.72 2.41
CA GLU A 30 -15.74 9.69 3.43
C GLU A 30 -14.71 9.81 4.57
N VAL A 31 -13.45 10.13 4.25
CA VAL A 31 -12.43 10.40 5.28
C VAL A 31 -12.80 11.64 6.11
N ALA A 32 -13.25 12.72 5.46
CA ALA A 32 -13.66 13.93 6.16
C ALA A 32 -14.90 13.71 7.05
N ASP A 33 -15.85 12.90 6.61
CA ASP A 33 -17.03 12.55 7.39
C ASP A 33 -16.64 11.81 8.68
N GLU A 34 -15.75 10.81 8.60
CA GLU A 34 -15.24 10.11 9.79
C GLU A 34 -14.46 11.04 10.72
N LEU A 35 -13.60 11.90 10.16
CA LEU A 35 -12.85 12.89 10.95
C LEU A 35 -13.77 13.89 11.66
N SER A 36 -14.89 14.28 11.05
CA SER A 36 -15.86 15.20 11.67
C SER A 36 -16.49 14.59 12.92
N VAL A 37 -16.77 13.27 12.90
CA VAL A 37 -17.30 12.54 14.06
C VAL A 37 -16.30 12.52 15.21
N LEU A 38 -15.00 12.40 14.89
CA LEU A 38 -13.93 12.34 15.89
C LEU A 38 -13.52 13.71 16.47
N SER A 39 -13.72 14.81 15.72
CA SER A 39 -13.09 16.11 16.00
C SER A 39 -14.05 17.21 16.47
N THR A 40 -15.35 16.91 16.62
CA THR A 40 -16.44 17.87 16.91
C THR A 40 -16.59 19.03 15.90
N VAL A 41 -15.78 19.03 14.84
CA VAL A 41 -15.85 19.96 13.70
C VAL A 41 -17.01 19.55 12.79
N THR A 42 -17.67 20.52 12.14
CA THR A 42 -18.74 20.21 11.20
C THR A 42 -18.19 19.47 9.97
N ARG A 43 -19.00 18.59 9.38
CA ARG A 43 -18.63 17.87 8.13
C ARG A 43 -18.16 18.81 7.03
N GLY A 44 -18.83 19.96 6.87
CA GLY A 44 -18.50 20.96 5.85
C GLY A 44 -17.10 21.54 6.06
N ASP A 45 -16.79 21.93 7.30
CA ASP A 45 -15.49 22.50 7.64
C ASP A 45 -14.37 21.45 7.53
N THR A 46 -14.60 20.22 8.00
CA THR A 46 -13.62 19.13 7.86
C THR A 46 -13.31 18.84 6.39
N TYR A 47 -14.34 18.81 5.53
CA TYR A 47 -14.15 18.61 4.10
C TYR A 47 -13.32 19.74 3.47
N ALA A 48 -13.62 21.00 3.81
CA ALA A 48 -12.88 22.15 3.31
C ALA A 48 -11.40 22.10 3.73
N VAL A 49 -11.10 21.68 4.96
CA VAL A 49 -9.71 21.51 5.43
C VAL A 49 -9.00 20.41 4.63
N MET A 50 -9.65 19.26 4.42
CA MET A 50 -9.06 18.14 3.67
C MET A 50 -8.79 18.49 2.21
N GLU A 51 -9.67 19.26 1.57
CA GLU A 51 -9.49 19.71 0.19
C GLU A 51 -8.33 20.72 0.06
N ASN A 52 -8.17 21.61 1.03
CA ASN A 52 -7.08 22.59 1.06
C ASN A 52 -5.73 22.00 1.49
N LEU A 53 -5.71 20.84 2.14
CA LEU A 53 -4.48 20.19 2.62
C LEU A 53 -3.45 20.01 1.50
N GLY A 54 -3.88 19.54 0.32
CA GLY A 54 -2.99 19.35 -0.84
C GLY A 54 -2.29 20.63 -1.28
N ARG A 55 -3.01 21.76 -1.26
CA ARG A 55 -2.45 23.08 -1.60
C ARG A 55 -1.44 23.54 -0.55
N VAL A 56 -1.73 23.35 0.73
CA VAL A 56 -0.81 23.69 1.83
C VAL A 56 0.47 22.86 1.74
N LEU A 57 0.36 21.56 1.51
CA LEU A 57 1.50 20.68 1.27
C LEU A 57 2.31 21.16 0.07
N SER A 58 1.67 21.42 -1.06
CA SER A 58 2.34 21.92 -2.27
C SER A 58 3.09 23.24 -2.02
N ASN A 59 2.56 24.15 -1.20
CA ASN A 59 3.22 25.43 -0.91
C ASN A 59 4.49 25.25 -0.08
N PHE A 60 4.42 24.50 1.03
CA PHE A 60 5.60 24.25 1.86
C PHE A 60 6.65 23.45 1.12
N MET A 61 6.18 22.44 0.40
CA MET A 61 7.04 21.64 -0.44
C MET A 61 7.65 22.56 -1.50
N GLY A 62 6.92 23.44 -2.19
CA GLY A 62 7.48 24.33 -3.23
C GLY A 62 8.66 25.20 -2.77
N GLN A 63 8.79 25.43 -1.45
CA GLN A 63 9.91 26.11 -0.81
C GLN A 63 11.13 25.19 -0.56
N GLY A 64 11.10 23.94 -1.03
CA GLY A 64 12.14 22.93 -0.78
C GLY A 64 12.07 22.27 0.61
N ARG A 65 10.96 22.45 1.34
CA ARG A 65 10.82 21.92 2.71
C ARG A 65 10.23 20.52 2.70
N THR A 66 10.69 19.68 3.62
CA THR A 66 10.06 18.40 3.95
C THR A 66 8.87 18.67 4.87
N VAL A 67 7.73 18.00 4.63
CA VAL A 67 6.53 18.13 5.46
C VAL A 67 6.21 16.81 6.15
N LYS A 68 6.22 16.80 7.47
CA LYS A 68 5.78 15.66 8.29
C LYS A 68 4.37 15.92 8.83
N ILE A 69 3.47 14.98 8.59
CA ILE A 69 2.16 14.90 9.25
C ILE A 69 2.23 13.72 10.21
N ASN A 70 2.14 14.00 11.51
CA ASN A 70 2.16 12.95 12.55
C ASN A 70 0.96 12.02 12.38
N GLY A 71 1.20 10.71 12.50
CA GLY A 71 0.21 9.66 12.29
C GLY A 71 -0.03 9.30 10.82
N VAL A 72 0.57 10.02 9.86
CA VAL A 72 0.40 9.76 8.42
C VAL A 72 1.75 9.45 7.78
N GLY A 73 2.72 10.35 7.87
CA GLY A 73 4.00 10.18 7.23
C GLY A 73 4.70 11.47 6.87
N THR A 74 5.75 11.33 6.08
CA THR A 74 6.65 12.41 5.67
C THR A 74 6.68 12.55 4.15
N PHE A 75 6.37 13.74 3.67
CA PHE A 75 6.54 14.14 2.28
C PHE A 75 7.90 14.80 2.11
N TYR A 76 8.71 14.31 1.18
CA TYR A 76 10.06 14.82 0.94
C TYR A 76 10.41 14.84 -0.55
N TYR A 77 11.46 15.59 -0.89
CA TYR A 77 11.91 15.77 -2.26
C TYR A 77 13.03 14.84 -2.65
N THR A 78 12.96 14.38 -3.90
CA THR A 78 14.10 13.77 -4.58
C THR A 78 14.33 14.45 -5.91
N ALA A 79 15.53 14.97 -6.11
CA ALA A 79 16.00 15.43 -7.40
C ALA A 79 16.52 14.22 -8.21
N THR A 80 16.22 14.19 -9.50
CA THR A 80 16.79 13.24 -10.45
C THR A 80 17.74 13.96 -11.38
N SER A 81 18.91 13.37 -11.61
CA SER A 81 19.95 13.93 -12.50
C SER A 81 20.43 12.89 -13.52
N THR A 82 19.56 11.93 -13.86
CA THR A 82 19.88 10.76 -14.69
C THR A 82 20.66 11.14 -15.95
N LYS A 83 21.84 10.52 -16.14
CA LYS A 83 22.76 10.71 -17.28
C LYS A 83 23.44 12.09 -17.39
N ARG A 84 23.38 12.95 -16.37
CA ARG A 84 24.08 14.25 -16.29
C ARG A 84 25.10 14.31 -15.15
N GLY A 85 25.86 13.24 -14.97
CA GLY A 85 26.99 13.24 -14.06
C GLY A 85 28.14 14.10 -14.62
N VAL A 86 28.84 14.79 -13.75
CA VAL A 86 30.05 15.58 -14.06
C VAL A 86 31.26 14.90 -13.44
N SER A 87 32.46 15.15 -13.98
CA SER A 87 33.69 14.46 -13.56
C SER A 87 34.27 15.04 -12.27
N THR A 88 34.00 16.31 -11.96
CA THR A 88 34.50 16.98 -10.76
C THR A 88 33.36 17.54 -9.91
N ALA A 89 33.58 17.62 -8.59
CA ALA A 89 32.58 18.18 -7.67
C ALA A 89 32.30 19.67 -7.94
N ALA A 90 33.28 20.40 -8.46
CA ALA A 90 33.16 21.83 -8.79
C ALA A 90 32.20 22.10 -9.97
N GLU A 91 32.01 21.12 -10.85
CA GLU A 91 31.10 21.21 -12.00
C GLU A 91 29.65 20.89 -11.64
N VAL A 92 29.40 20.43 -10.40
CA VAL A 92 28.04 20.08 -9.95
C VAL A 92 27.23 21.36 -9.83
N SER A 93 26.17 21.45 -10.63
CA SER A 93 25.28 22.60 -10.65
C SER A 93 23.81 22.18 -10.70
N ALA A 94 22.92 23.10 -10.33
CA ALA A 94 21.48 22.85 -10.30
C ALA A 94 20.90 22.52 -11.69
N SER A 95 21.54 22.94 -12.78
CA SER A 95 21.11 22.63 -14.15
C SER A 95 21.23 21.14 -14.52
N LEU A 96 22.00 20.37 -13.73
CA LEU A 96 22.09 18.91 -13.89
C LEU A 96 20.82 18.20 -13.42
N ILE A 97 19.99 18.85 -12.58
CA ILE A 97 18.72 18.31 -12.11
C ILE A 97 17.72 18.36 -13.27
N ASN A 98 17.25 17.18 -13.69
CA ASN A 98 16.31 17.02 -14.80
C ASN A 98 14.86 16.81 -14.36
N GLY A 99 14.64 16.62 -13.07
CA GLY A 99 13.31 16.39 -12.51
C GLY A 99 13.33 16.44 -11.00
N VAL A 100 12.22 16.90 -10.44
CA VAL A 100 11.96 16.88 -9.01
C VAL A 100 10.71 16.06 -8.78
N ARG A 101 10.80 15.11 -7.85
CA ARG A 101 9.68 14.25 -7.45
C ARG A 101 9.41 14.41 -5.97
N VAL A 102 8.13 14.55 -5.63
CA VAL A 102 7.65 14.40 -4.27
C VAL A 102 7.52 12.91 -3.98
N ARG A 103 8.07 12.49 -2.84
CA ARG A 103 7.93 11.13 -2.32
C ARG A 103 7.22 11.17 -0.98
N PHE A 104 6.47 10.11 -0.71
CA PHE A 104 5.81 9.89 0.56
C PHE A 104 6.46 8.70 1.26
N LEU A 105 6.94 8.93 2.48
CA LEU A 105 7.42 7.91 3.40
C LEU A 105 6.38 7.78 4.52
N PRO A 106 5.63 6.68 4.58
CA PRO A 106 4.58 6.54 5.57
C PRO A 106 5.19 6.36 6.98
N GLU A 107 4.51 6.84 8.03
CA GLU A 107 5.06 6.82 9.39
C GLU A 107 5.11 5.40 9.96
N VAL A 108 6.27 4.95 10.45
CA VAL A 108 6.41 3.61 11.05
C VAL A 108 6.42 3.72 12.58
N GLU A 109 5.58 2.92 13.24
CA GLU A 109 5.75 2.67 14.66
C GLU A 109 7.00 1.81 14.88
N ARG A 110 7.80 2.16 15.89
CA ARG A 110 8.97 1.38 16.32
C ARG A 110 8.66 0.77 17.68
N ASN A 111 8.78 -0.55 17.79
CA ASN A 111 8.64 -1.21 19.09
C ASN A 111 9.82 -0.84 20.01
N SER A 112 9.69 -1.04 21.32
CA SER A 112 10.68 -0.74 22.35
C SER A 112 12.08 -1.35 22.10
N GLY A 113 12.17 -2.37 21.23
CA GLY A 113 13.41 -2.98 20.76
C GLY A 113 14.06 -2.33 19.51
N ARG A 114 13.66 -1.12 19.09
CA ARG A 114 14.14 -0.43 17.87
C ARG A 114 13.93 -1.16 16.54
N GLN A 115 13.24 -2.29 16.54
CA GLN A 115 12.82 -2.97 15.31
C GLN A 115 11.70 -2.17 14.64
N VAL A 116 11.92 -1.83 13.37
CA VAL A 116 10.90 -1.21 12.51
C VAL A 116 9.80 -2.25 12.30
N ILE A 117 8.63 -2.00 12.88
CA ILE A 117 7.45 -2.81 12.57
C ILE A 117 7.05 -2.39 11.16
N THR A 118 7.11 -3.31 10.19
CA THR A 118 6.93 -3.04 8.74
C THR A 118 5.48 -2.65 8.34
N ARG A 119 4.70 -2.05 9.24
CA ARG A 119 3.27 -1.80 9.07
C ARG A 119 2.93 -0.39 9.54
N SER A 120 2.97 0.51 8.58
CA SER A 120 3.03 1.95 8.80
C SER A 120 1.67 2.65 8.99
N MET A 121 0.53 1.99 8.74
CA MET A 121 -0.79 2.62 8.97
C MET A 121 -1.88 1.63 9.39
N VAL A 122 -1.53 0.40 9.78
CA VAL A 122 -2.50 -0.65 10.16
C VAL A 122 -2.12 -1.20 11.53
N ASN A 123 -2.89 -0.81 12.55
CA ASN A 123 -2.66 -1.19 13.95
C ASN A 123 -3.10 -2.64 14.26
N THR A 124 -3.88 -3.30 13.39
CA THR A 124 -4.48 -4.61 13.71
C THR A 124 -3.70 -5.80 13.16
N LYS A 125 -3.77 -6.93 13.89
CA LYS A 125 -3.45 -8.26 13.34
C LYS A 125 -4.31 -8.46 12.09
N ILE A 126 -3.71 -8.33 10.91
CA ILE A 126 -4.43 -8.53 9.65
C ILE A 126 -4.79 -10.00 9.53
N VAL A 127 -6.07 -10.31 9.69
CA VAL A 127 -6.65 -11.62 9.33
C VAL A 127 -6.81 -11.65 7.81
N TRP A 128 -6.19 -12.64 7.17
CA TRP A 128 -6.24 -12.86 5.73
C TRP A 128 -7.31 -13.88 5.38
N GLU A 129 -8.17 -13.52 4.45
CA GLU A 129 -9.16 -14.44 3.88
C GLU A 129 -8.95 -14.60 2.38
N GLU A 130 -9.27 -15.80 1.87
CA GLU A 130 -9.22 -16.05 0.44
C GLU A 130 -10.42 -15.38 -0.24
N TRP A 131 -10.12 -14.54 -1.23
CA TRP A 131 -11.11 -13.79 -1.99
C TRP A 131 -12.09 -14.74 -2.71
N GLY A 132 -13.38 -14.68 -2.37
CA GLY A 132 -14.44 -15.44 -3.04
C GLY A 132 -14.75 -16.83 -2.47
N LYS A 133 -14.16 -17.24 -1.34
CA LYS A 133 -14.62 -18.44 -0.62
C LYS A 133 -15.73 -18.11 0.38
N LEU A 134 -16.84 -18.82 0.30
CA LEU A 134 -17.80 -18.91 1.40
C LEU A 134 -17.12 -19.61 2.59
N PRO A 135 -17.42 -19.25 3.85
CA PRO A 135 -16.84 -19.91 5.00
C PRO A 135 -17.26 -21.38 4.98
N SER A 136 -16.30 -22.27 4.71
CA SER A 136 -16.50 -23.70 4.91
C SER A 136 -16.58 -23.94 6.42
N SER A 137 -17.78 -24.27 6.91
CA SER A 137 -17.96 -24.92 8.20
C SER A 137 -17.27 -26.27 8.14
N ASP A 138 -16.00 -26.34 8.50
CA ASP A 138 -15.32 -27.62 8.68
C ASP A 138 -14.81 -27.72 10.11
N SER A 139 -15.76 -28.18 10.94
CA SER A 139 -15.53 -28.79 12.22
C SER A 139 -14.77 -30.11 12.01
N GLY A 140 -13.54 -30.18 12.49
CA GLY A 140 -12.97 -31.38 13.10
C GLY A 140 -12.78 -32.64 12.24
N ASN A 141 -11.50 -33.02 12.14
CA ASN A 141 -11.02 -34.40 12.30
C ASN A 141 -11.14 -35.36 11.11
N GLN A 142 -10.02 -35.61 10.44
CA GLN A 142 -9.44 -36.94 10.16
C GLN A 142 -8.12 -36.70 9.39
N GLY A 143 -6.95 -37.06 9.91
CA GLY A 143 -6.61 -38.45 10.16
C GLY A 143 -6.14 -39.05 8.83
N GLY A 144 -4.91 -38.73 8.43
CA GLY A 144 -4.36 -39.14 7.15
C GLY A 144 -4.27 -40.66 7.01
N SER A 145 -4.71 -41.16 5.86
CA SER A 145 -4.28 -42.43 5.31
C SER A 145 -4.03 -42.28 3.81
N ASN A 146 -2.95 -42.91 3.38
CA ASN A 146 -2.27 -42.76 2.11
C ASN A 146 -2.63 -43.98 1.23
N GLN A 147 -3.17 -43.79 0.02
CA GLN A 147 -3.25 -44.78 -1.07
C GLN A 147 -3.93 -44.05 -2.26
N GLY A 148 -3.30 -43.83 -3.43
CA GLY A 148 -2.66 -44.81 -4.29
C GLY A 148 -3.68 -45.29 -5.32
N GLY A 149 -3.68 -44.75 -6.54
CA GLY A 149 -4.57 -45.22 -7.60
C GLY A 149 -4.65 -44.28 -8.81
N ASN A 150 -4.61 -44.89 -9.99
CA ASN A 150 -4.30 -44.35 -11.31
C ASN A 150 -5.57 -43.97 -12.14
N ASP A 151 -5.32 -43.29 -13.26
CA ASP A 151 -6.13 -43.22 -14.50
C ASP A 151 -7.36 -42.29 -14.64
N GLY A 152 -7.41 -41.67 -15.83
CA GLY A 152 -8.59 -41.02 -16.41
C GLY A 152 -8.30 -39.61 -16.90
N ASP A 153 -7.43 -39.42 -17.89
CA ASP A 153 -7.87 -39.12 -19.28
C ASP A 153 -9.31 -38.58 -19.37
N GLN A 154 -9.41 -37.27 -19.59
CA GLN A 154 -10.42 -36.69 -20.46
C GLN A 154 -10.01 -35.25 -20.75
N GLY A 155 -9.40 -35.08 -21.92
CA GLY A 155 -9.42 -33.80 -22.59
C GLY A 155 -10.86 -33.34 -22.79
N GLU A 156 -11.07 -32.04 -22.69
CA GLU A 156 -11.62 -31.28 -23.80
C GLU A 156 -11.52 -29.79 -23.45
N ASN A 157 -10.92 -29.08 -24.38
CA ASN A 157 -10.73 -27.64 -24.39
C ASN A 157 -11.88 -27.07 -25.21
N PRO A 158 -12.91 -26.43 -24.63
CA PRO A 158 -13.88 -25.72 -25.43
C PRO A 158 -13.48 -24.25 -25.48
N LEU A 159 -13.11 -23.83 -26.69
CA LEU A 159 -13.04 -22.45 -27.19
C LEU A 159 -11.65 -21.79 -27.08
N GLY A 160 -11.04 -21.67 -28.27
CA GLY A 160 -9.72 -21.10 -28.52
C GLY A 160 -9.67 -19.58 -28.57
#